data_AF-A0A351T9D7-F1
#
_entry.id   AF-A0A351T9D7-F1
#
_cell.length_a   1.000
_cell.length_b   1.000
_cell.length_c   1.000
_cell.angle_alpha   90.00
_cell.angle_beta   90.00
_cell.angle_gamma   90.00
#
_symmetry.space_group_name_H-M   'P 1'
#
loop_
_entity.id
_entity.type
_entity.pdbx_description
1 polymer ?
#
loop_
_entity_poly.entity_id
_entity_poly.type
_entity_poly.pdbx_seq_one_letter_code
_entity_poly.pdbx_strand_id
1 'polypeptide(L)'
;MYDVLDGGRDFRVRICGTALTEVIGFEVGGKLVSEIDPPIARRIKLTLQAVLEMRAPIRATTSRSALPGQDFQGSEVCALPLSSDGTDIDIIIVASLLDTRK
;
A
#
# COMPACT_ATOMS: atom_id res chain seq x y z
N MET A 1 2.31 -1.53 -6.52
CA MET A 1 3.79 -1.56 -6.47
C MET A 1 4.28 -0.16 -6.14
N TYR A 2 5.24 -0.07 -5.23
CA TYR A 2 5.73 1.18 -4.67
C TYR A 2 7.25 1.26 -4.79
N ASP A 3 7.75 2.44 -5.10
CA ASP A 3 9.17 2.78 -4.99
C ASP A 3 9.43 3.38 -3.61
N VAL A 4 10.50 2.95 -2.96
CA VAL A 4 10.95 3.47 -1.67
C VAL A 4 11.80 4.71 -1.91
N LEU A 5 11.47 5.82 -1.24
CA LEU A 5 12.20 7.08 -1.38
C LEU A 5 12.88 7.46 -0.06
N ASP A 6 14.14 7.90 -0.16
CA ASP A 6 14.97 8.33 0.97
C ASP A 6 14.93 7.34 2.16
N GLY A 7 15.07 6.04 1.87
CA GLY A 7 15.05 5.00 2.91
C GLY A 7 13.70 4.80 3.60
N GLY A 8 12.59 5.21 2.98
CA GLY A 8 11.23 5.03 3.52
C GLY A 8 10.61 6.28 4.12
N ARG A 9 11.20 7.47 3.88
CA ARG A 9 10.58 8.76 4.23
C ARG A 9 9.27 8.95 3.48
N ASP A 10 9.23 8.53 2.22
CA ASP A 10 8.01 8.49 1.42
C ASP A 10 8.06 7.37 0.38
N PHE A 11 6.96 7.20 -0.35
CA PHE A 11 6.81 6.15 -1.35
C PHE A 11 6.11 6.68 -2.58
N ARG A 12 6.53 6.24 -3.77
CA ARG A 12 5.83 6.54 -5.02
C ARG A 12 5.01 5.35 -5.47
N VAL A 13 3.75 5.56 -5.80
CA VAL A 13 2.90 4.52 -6.40
C VAL A 13 3.33 4.34 -7.85
N ARG A 14 4.10 3.30 -8.16
CA ARG A 14 4.50 3.02 -9.54
C ARG A 14 3.35 2.41 -10.34
N ILE A 15 2.64 1.45 -9.75
CA ILE A 15 1.52 0.74 -10.37
C ILE A 15 0.45 0.48 -9.31
N CYS A 16 -0.81 0.75 -9.65
CA CYS A 16 -1.98 0.35 -8.88
C CYS A 16 -2.90 -0.51 -9.75
N GLY A 17 -3.49 -1.55 -9.17
CA GLY A 17 -4.44 -2.41 -9.89
C GLY A 17 -5.77 -1.69 -10.09
N THR A 18 -6.43 -1.95 -11.23
CA THR A 18 -7.70 -1.30 -11.61
C THR A 18 -8.80 -1.48 -10.58
N ALA A 19 -8.95 -2.69 -10.02
CA ALA A 19 -9.95 -2.96 -8.98
C ALA A 19 -9.78 -2.08 -7.73
N LEU A 20 -8.53 -1.74 -7.37
CA LEU A 20 -8.27 -0.85 -6.24
C LEU A 20 -8.51 0.62 -6.62
N THR A 21 -8.14 1.02 -7.84
CA THR A 21 -8.43 2.36 -8.38
C THR A 21 -9.93 2.62 -8.45
N GLU A 22 -10.73 1.65 -8.87
CA GLU A 22 -12.21 1.74 -8.91
C GLU A 22 -12.81 1.96 -7.52
N VAL A 23 -12.27 1.29 -6.50
CA VAL A 23 -12.73 1.39 -5.11
C VAL A 23 -12.31 2.71 -4.46
N ILE A 24 -11.09 3.16 -4.74
CA ILE A 24 -10.54 4.43 -4.26
C ILE A 24 -11.20 5.62 -4.97
N GLY A 25 -11.65 5.45 -6.22
CA GLY A 25 -12.37 6.46 -7.00
C GLY A 25 -11.50 7.51 -7.68
N PHE A 26 -10.17 7.36 -7.66
CA PHE A 26 -9.23 8.24 -8.38
C PHE A 26 -7.93 7.52 -8.75
N GLU A 27 -7.27 8.02 -9.80
CA GLU A 27 -5.99 7.47 -10.26
C GLU A 27 -4.85 7.81 -9.28
N VAL A 28 -4.22 6.77 -8.76
CA VAL A 28 -3.11 6.88 -7.79
C VAL A 28 -1.75 6.62 -8.43
N GLY A 29 -1.68 6.03 -9.62
CA GLY A 29 -0.43 5.79 -10.32
C GLY A 29 0.36 7.08 -10.52
N GLY A 30 1.66 7.01 -10.25
CA GLY A 30 2.61 8.13 -10.36
C GLY A 30 2.65 9.08 -9.15
N LYS A 31 1.66 9.04 -8.25
CA LYS A 31 1.61 9.92 -7.07
C LYS A 31 2.53 9.45 -5.95
N LEU A 32 2.93 10.38 -5.11
CA LEU A 32 3.50 10.07 -3.80
C LEU A 32 2.39 9.64 -2.84
N VAL A 33 2.70 8.73 -1.92
CA VAL A 33 1.75 8.32 -0.88
C VAL A 33 1.38 9.51 0.01
N SER A 34 2.28 10.48 0.21
CA SER A 34 1.98 11.73 0.92
C SER A 34 0.96 12.64 0.20
N GLU A 35 0.74 12.47 -1.11
CA GLU A 35 -0.23 13.24 -1.89
C GLU A 35 -1.63 12.62 -1.90
N ILE A 36 -1.78 11.41 -1.34
CA ILE A 36 -3.05 10.69 -1.22
C ILE A 36 -3.81 11.20 0.02
N ASP A 37 -5.14 11.06 0.03
CA ASP A 37 -6.00 11.36 1.18
C ASP A 37 -5.40 10.80 2.51
N PRO A 38 -5.24 11.62 3.57
CA PRO A 38 -4.39 11.30 4.71
C PRO A 38 -4.73 9.99 5.45
N PRO A 39 -6.01 9.62 5.70
CA PRO A 39 -6.38 8.32 6.25
C PRO A 39 -5.86 7.12 5.45
N ILE A 40 -5.94 7.19 4.11
CA ILE A 40 -5.48 6.14 3.21
C ILE A 40 -3.95 6.13 3.19
N ALA A 41 -3.34 7.30 3.00
CA ALA A 41 -1.90 7.48 2.97
C ALA A 41 -1.24 6.91 4.23
N ARG A 42 -1.78 7.24 5.41
CA ARG A 42 -1.28 6.74 6.69
C ARG A 42 -1.29 5.21 6.76
N ARG A 43 -2.36 4.59 6.26
CA ARG A 43 -2.50 3.12 6.28
C ARG A 43 -1.50 2.44 5.36
N ILE A 44 -1.34 2.98 4.15
CA ILE A 44 -0.34 2.51 3.20
C ILE A 44 1.06 2.64 3.82
N LYS A 45 1.39 3.81 4.38
CA LYS A 45 2.72 4.06 5.00
C LYS A 45 3.03 3.07 6.12
N LEU A 46 2.07 2.79 7.02
CA LEU A 46 2.29 1.82 8.10
C LEU A 46 2.66 0.43 7.56
N THR A 47 1.96 -0.06 6.55
CA THR A 47 2.27 -1.35 5.91
C THR A 47 3.65 -1.32 5.24
N LEU A 48 3.96 -0.27 4.46
CA LEU A 48 5.24 -0.20 3.75
C LEU A 48 6.43 -0.02 4.71
N GLN A 49 6.28 0.76 5.77
CA GLN A 49 7.29 0.93 6.81
C GLN A 49 7.55 -0.38 7.56
N ALA A 50 6.51 -1.14 7.89
CA ALA A 50 6.68 -2.44 8.53
C ALA A 50 7.49 -3.42 7.65
N VAL A 51 7.35 -3.38 6.32
CA VAL A 51 8.21 -4.16 5.41
C VAL A 51 9.68 -3.75 5.53
N LEU A 52 9.97 -2.45 5.57
CA LEU A 52 11.34 -1.93 5.67
C LEU A 52 11.97 -2.28 7.02
N GLU A 53 11.22 -2.14 8.11
CA GLU A 53 11.68 -2.47 9.46
C GLU A 53 11.96 -3.98 9.62
N MET A 54 11.05 -4.82 9.14
CA MET A 54 11.17 -6.27 9.29
C MET A 54 12.10 -6.89 8.25
N ARG A 55 12.34 -6.21 7.13
CA ARG A 55 13.07 -6.71 5.95
C ARG A 55 12.57 -8.08 5.49
N ALA A 56 11.26 -8.30 5.57
CA ALA A 56 10.60 -9.57 5.28
C ALA A 56 9.20 -9.33 4.68
N PRO A 57 8.61 -10.33 4.00
CA PRO A 57 7.21 -10.28 3.61
C PRO A 57 6.31 -10.09 4.83
N ILE A 58 5.31 -9.22 4.72
CA ILE A 58 4.30 -9.03 5.76
C ILE A 58 2.90 -9.33 5.22
N ARG A 59 2.06 -9.81 6.11
CA ARG A 59 0.61 -9.91 5.92
C ARG A 59 -0.07 -8.99 6.92
N ALA A 60 -1.00 -8.17 6.46
CA ALA A 60 -1.84 -7.36 7.32
C ALA A 60 -3.31 -7.54 6.95
N THR A 61 -4.18 -7.47 7.95
CA THR A 61 -5.64 -7.56 7.76
C THR A 61 -6.28 -6.35 8.41
N THR A 62 -7.34 -5.84 7.78
CA THR A 62 -8.13 -4.75 8.30
C THR A 62 -9.61 -5.09 8.17
N SER A 63 -10.35 -4.92 9.26
CA SER A 63 -11.79 -5.23 9.27
C SER A 63 -12.65 -4.09 8.72
N ARG A 64 -12.05 -2.93 8.39
CA ARG A 64 -12.72 -1.70 7.95
C ARG A 64 -11.84 -0.90 6.99
N SER A 65 -12.46 -0.23 6.02
CA SER A 65 -11.76 0.61 5.05
C SER A 65 -11.17 1.87 5.69
N ALA A 66 -10.24 2.50 4.97
CA ALA A 66 -9.77 3.86 5.27
C ALA A 66 -10.60 4.92 4.55
N LEU A 67 -11.35 4.50 3.53
CA LEU A 67 -12.16 5.38 2.68
C LEU A 67 -13.43 5.81 3.42
N PRO A 68 -13.74 7.11 3.48
CA PRO A 68 -14.98 7.60 4.06
C PRO A 68 -16.21 6.93 3.42
N GLY A 69 -17.12 6.43 4.26
CA GLY A 69 -18.37 5.80 3.81
C GLY A 69 -18.23 4.35 3.33
N GLN A 70 -17.03 3.76 3.41
CA GLN A 70 -16.78 2.35 3.06
C GLN A 70 -16.36 1.51 4.28
N ASP A 71 -16.75 1.92 5.47
CA ASP A 71 -16.32 1.34 6.74
C ASP A 71 -16.67 -0.16 6.89
N PHE A 72 -17.62 -0.64 6.09
CA PHE A 72 -18.07 -2.04 6.02
C PHE A 72 -17.13 -2.95 5.23
N GLN A 73 -16.21 -2.38 4.44
CA GLN A 73 -15.31 -3.10 3.54
C GLN A 73 -14.01 -3.46 4.28
N GLY A 74 -13.75 -4.75 4.46
CA GLY A 74 -12.46 -5.25 4.97
C GLY A 74 -11.43 -5.41 3.85
N SER A 75 -10.17 -5.57 4.24
CA SER A 75 -9.11 -5.97 3.31
C SER A 75 -8.03 -6.80 3.97
N GLU A 76 -7.44 -7.68 3.16
CA GLU A 76 -6.19 -8.35 3.47
C GLU A 76 -5.13 -7.89 2.49
N VAL A 77 -3.92 -7.61 2.98
CA VAL A 77 -2.79 -7.22 2.15
C VAL A 77 -1.59 -8.11 2.44
N CYS A 78 -0.86 -8.44 1.37
CA CYS A 78 0.45 -9.05 1.43
C CYS A 78 1.44 -8.09 0.76
N ALA A 79 2.47 -7.68 1.50
CA ALA A 79 3.49 -6.75 1.03
C ALA A 79 4.87 -7.41 1.08
N LEU A 80 5.58 -7.37 -0.04
CA LEU A 80 6.80 -8.14 -0.30
C LEU A 80 7.96 -7.17 -0.59
N PRO A 81 9.10 -7.27 0.13
CA PRO A 81 10.28 -6.49 -0.16
C PRO A 81 10.96 -7.01 -1.44
N LEU A 82 11.37 -6.10 -2.32
CA LEU A 82 12.20 -6.38 -3.48
C LEU A 82 13.41 -5.45 -3.46
N SER A 83 14.49 -5.93 -4.06
CA SER A 83 15.75 -5.20 -4.17
C SER A 83 16.30 -5.34 -5.59
N SER A 84 16.68 -4.22 -6.20
CA SER A 84 17.36 -4.23 -7.51
C SER A 84 18.85 -4.57 -7.44
N ASP A 85 19.48 -4.40 -6.26
CA ASP A 85 20.92 -4.60 -6.05
C ASP A 85 21.27 -5.73 -5.07
N GLY A 86 20.26 -6.36 -4.48
CA GLY A 86 20.40 -7.44 -3.50
C GLY A 86 20.71 -6.96 -2.08
N THR A 87 20.81 -5.66 -1.83
CA THR A 87 21.18 -5.07 -0.53
C THR A 87 20.05 -4.23 0.03
N ASP A 88 19.56 -3.25 -0.72
CA ASP A 88 18.58 -2.29 -0.25
C ASP A 88 17.19 -2.57 -0.83
N ILE A 89 16.17 -2.38 0.00
CA ILE A 89 14.76 -2.51 -0.43
C ILE A 89 14.37 -1.21 -1.11
N ASP A 90 14.39 -1.20 -2.43
CA ASP A 90 14.03 -0.05 -3.26
C ASP A 90 12.61 -0.16 -3.83
N ILE A 91 12.03 -1.36 -3.81
CA ILE A 91 10.70 -1.65 -4.33
C ILE A 91 9.90 -2.49 -3.33
N ILE A 92 8.60 -2.18 -3.18
CA ILE A 92 7.65 -3.03 -2.45
C ILE A 92 6.47 -3.37 -3.37
N ILE A 93 6.24 -4.67 -3.59
CA ILE A 93 5.03 -5.16 -4.25
C ILE A 93 3.97 -5.42 -3.18
N VAL A 94 2.74 -4.99 -3.47
CA VAL A 94 1.59 -5.21 -2.60
C VAL A 94 0.49 -5.85 -3.42
N ALA A 95 -0.05 -6.95 -2.90
CA ALA A 95 -1.29 -7.55 -3.33
C ALA A 95 -2.37 -7.28 -2.28
N SER A 96 -3.56 -6.91 -2.73
CA SER A 96 -4.70 -6.61 -1.84
C SER A 96 -5.88 -7.48 -2.23
N LEU A 97 -6.50 -8.10 -1.23
CA LEU A 97 -7.80 -8.74 -1.31
C LEU A 97 -8.81 -7.84 -0.62
N LEU A 98 -9.91 -7.56 -1.29
CA LEU A 98 -10.99 -6.75 -0.77
C LEU A 98 -12.14 -7.67 -0.37
N ASP A 99 -12.53 -7.65 0.91
CA ASP A 99 -13.64 -8.46 1.43
C ASP A 99 -14.97 -7.85 1.00
N THR A 100 -15.54 -8.31 -0.12
CA THR A 100 -16.92 -7.95 -0.48
C THR A 100 -17.88 -8.68 0.45
N ARG A 101 -18.29 -8.02 1.54
CA ARG A 101 -19.47 -8.48 2.29
C ARG A 101 -20.69 -8.23 1.41
N LYS A 102 -21.22 -9.30 0.83
CA LYS A 102 -22.57 -9.32 0.26
C LYS A 102 -23.62 -9.19 1.35
#